data_AF-A0A1Y6CXC8-F1
#
_entry.id   AF-A0A1Y6CXC8-F1
#
_cell.length_a   1.000
_cell.length_b   1.000
_cell.length_c   1.000
_cell.angle_alpha   90.00
_cell.angle_beta   90.00
_cell.angle_gamma   90.00
#
_symmetry.space_group_name_H-M   'P 1'
#
loop_
_entity.id
_entity.type
_entity.pdbx_description
1 polymer ?
#
loop_
_entity_poly.entity_id
_entity_poly.type
_entity_poly.pdbx_seq_one_letter_code
_entity_poly.pdbx_strand_id
1 'polypeptide(L)' 'MAETRRCPVPGCNATVEPGKLMCLRCWRQVPRAIQSRVYATWRQFLSSRRATTEEAKLQALGDYNAARSAAISSVVEQRP' A
#
# COMPACT_ATOMS: atom_id res chain seq x y z
N MET A 1 -10.73 18.88 1.29
CA MET A 1 -11.04 17.89 2.35
C MET A 1 -10.51 16.56 1.86
N ALA A 2 -9.54 15.97 2.53
CA ALA A 2 -8.93 14.74 2.05
C ALA A 2 -9.83 13.56 2.46
N GLU A 3 -10.21 12.73 1.50
CA GLU A 3 -11.27 11.72 1.68
C GLU A 3 -10.77 10.56 2.55
N THR A 4 -11.39 10.41 3.72
CA THR A 4 -11.19 9.28 4.61
C THR A 4 -11.89 8.06 4.02
N ARG A 5 -11.16 6.95 3.90
CA ARG A 5 -11.62 5.74 3.22
C ARG A 5 -11.55 4.54 4.15
N ARG A 6 -12.37 3.51 3.93
CA ARG A 6 -12.37 2.32 4.80
C ARG A 6 -11.13 1.48 4.55
N CYS A 7 -10.72 0.72 5.57
CA CYS A 7 -9.62 -0.23 5.43
C CYS A 7 -9.96 -1.27 4.36
N PRO A 8 -9.04 -1.55 3.42
CA PRO A 8 -9.31 -2.50 2.33
C PRO A 8 -9.32 -3.97 2.79
N VAL A 9 -9.00 -4.26 4.04
CA VAL A 9 -9.04 -5.63 4.58
C VAL A 9 -10.48 -5.99 4.92
N PRO A 10 -11.05 -7.05 4.31
CA PRO A 10 -12.35 -7.61 4.68
C PRO A 10 -12.54 -7.77 6.19
N GLY A 11 -13.71 -7.38 6.68
CA GLY A 11 -14.04 -7.40 8.12
C GLY A 11 -13.32 -6.33 8.96
N CYS A 12 -12.53 -5.43 8.37
CA CYS A 12 -11.99 -4.26 9.07
C CYS A 12 -12.84 -3.01 8.78
N ASN A 13 -13.61 -2.55 9.77
CA ASN A 13 -14.41 -1.33 9.68
C ASN A 13 -13.63 -0.05 10.07
N ALA A 14 -12.31 -0.14 10.19
CA ALA A 14 -11.50 1.02 10.56
C ALA A 14 -11.41 2.04 9.42
N THR A 15 -11.48 3.31 9.77
CA THR A 15 -11.24 4.41 8.84
C THR A 15 -9.75 4.62 8.64
N VAL A 16 -9.36 4.87 7.40
CA VAL A 16 -7.98 5.09 6.96
C VAL A 16 -7.86 6.53 6.48
N GLU A 17 -6.90 7.24 7.09
CA GLU A 17 -6.58 8.59 6.70
C GLU A 17 -6.06 8.66 5.25
N PRO A 18 -6.29 9.78 4.56
CA PRO A 18 -5.75 10.03 3.23
C PRO A 18 -4.22 9.86 3.21
N GLY A 19 -3.70 9.27 2.13
CA GLY A 19 -2.28 8.97 1.99
C GLY A 19 -1.81 7.73 2.76
N LYS A 20 -2.63 7.14 3.65
CA LYS A 20 -2.36 5.82 4.24
C LYS A 20 -2.95 4.72 3.35
N LEU A 21 -2.28 3.56 3.39
CA LEU A 21 -2.62 2.39 2.59
C LEU A 21 -3.68 1.51 3.27
N MET A 22 -3.60 1.37 4.60
CA MET A 22 -4.54 0.64 5.44
C MET A 22 -4.49 1.17 6.89
N CYS A 23 -5.36 0.68 7.76
CA CYS A 23 -5.33 1.08 9.18
C CYS A 23 -4.07 0.50 9.86
N LEU A 24 -3.59 1.18 10.91
CA LEU A 24 -2.37 0.77 11.62
C LEU A 24 -2.45 -0.65 12.18
N ARG A 25 -3.64 -1.10 12.61
CA ARG A 25 -3.87 -2.44 13.16
C ARG A 25 -3.65 -3.54 12.11
N CYS A 26 -4.19 -3.37 10.91
CA CYS A 26 -3.96 -4.30 9.79
C CYS A 26 -2.52 -4.21 9.30
N TRP A 27 -1.95 -3.00 9.24
CA TRP A 27 -0.55 -2.83 8.83
C TRP A 27 0.44 -3.58 9.72
N ARG A 28 0.21 -3.58 11.04
CA ARG A 28 1.06 -4.33 11.99
C ARG A 28 1.01 -5.84 11.82
N GLN A 29 -0.03 -6.39 11.18
CA GLN A 29 -0.14 -7.81 10.85
C GLN A 29 0.59 -8.17 9.55
N VAL A 30 0.90 -7.20 8.70
CA VAL A 30 1.65 -7.47 7.46
C VAL A 30 3.06 -7.97 7.85
N PRO A 31 3.57 -9.07 7.28
CA PRO A 31 4.93 -9.54 7.52
C PRO A 31 5.99 -8.49 7.19
N ARG A 32 7.07 -8.43 7.96
CA ARG A 32 8.14 -7.41 7.79
C ARG A 32 8.73 -7.37 6.38
N ALA A 33 8.89 -8.53 5.74
CA ALA A 33 9.37 -8.62 4.36
C ALA A 33 8.45 -7.88 3.37
N ILE A 34 7.13 -8.04 3.53
CA ILE A 34 6.13 -7.39 2.68
C ILE A 34 6.06 -5.89 3.01
N GLN A 35 6.11 -5.51 4.30
CA GLN A 35 6.19 -4.09 4.70
C GLN A 35 7.39 -3.40 4.03
N SER A 36 8.57 -4.02 4.08
CA SER A 36 9.80 -3.51 3.47
C SER A 36 9.63 -3.32 1.96
N ARG A 37 9.04 -4.30 1.28
CA ARG A 37 8.76 -4.21 -0.17
C ARG A 37 7.84 -3.05 -0.52
N VAL A 38 6.76 -2.84 0.23
CA VAL A 38 5.85 -1.69 0.04
C VAL A 38 6.57 -0.36 0.25
N TYR A 39 7.40 -0.25 1.29
CA TYR A 39 8.19 0.98 1.50
C TYR A 39 9.23 1.21 0.41
N ALA A 40 9.83 0.15 -0.13
CA ALA A 40 10.78 0.24 -1.24
C ALA A 40 10.08 0.75 -2.52
N THR A 41 8.96 0.13 -2.91
CA THR A 41 8.21 0.54 -4.11
C THR A 41 7.57 1.91 -3.95
N TRP A 42 7.11 2.27 -2.75
CA TRP A 42 6.62 3.62 -2.46
C TRP A 42 7.71 4.69 -2.64
N ARG A 43 8.93 4.45 -2.15
CA ARG A 43 10.07 5.36 -2.35
C ARG A 43 10.45 5.48 -3.82
N GLN A 44 10.42 4.38 -4.57
CA GLN A 44 10.66 4.38 -6.01
C GLN A 44 9.59 5.19 -6.74
N PHE A 45 8.31 5.00 -6.42
CA PHE A 45 7.21 5.78 -6.98
C PHE A 45 7.33 7.27 -6.66
N LEU A 46 7.66 7.63 -5.42
CA LEU A 46 7.89 9.04 -5.06
C LEU A 46 9.06 9.66 -5.84
N SER A 47 10.11 8.87 -6.10
CA SER A 47 11.26 9.31 -6.89
C SER A 47 10.90 9.44 -8.37
N SER A 48 10.10 8.51 -8.90
CA SER A 48 9.66 8.52 -10.30
C SER A 48 8.68 9.66 -10.61
N ARG A 49 8.06 10.30 -9.60
CA ARG A 49 7.32 11.56 -9.82
C ARG A 49 8.18 12.66 -10.44
N ARG A 50 9.50 12.63 -10.22
CA ARG A 50 10.47 13.53 -10.86
C ARG A 50 11.05 12.98 -12.17
N ALA A 51 10.71 11.75 -12.54
CA ALA A 51 11.18 11.15 -13.78
C ALA A 51 10.55 11.86 -14.99
N THR A 52 11.34 11.95 -16.06
CA THR A 52 10.98 12.63 -17.30
C THR A 52 10.05 11.78 -18.17
N THR A 53 10.14 10.44 -18.07
CA THR A 53 9.37 9.49 -18.88
C THR A 53 8.11 9.01 -18.17
N GLU A 54 6.98 9.02 -18.87
CA GLU A 54 5.70 8.53 -18.35
C GLU A 54 5.73 7.02 -18.05
N GLU A 55 6.46 6.25 -18.84
CA GLU A 55 6.61 4.80 -18.66
C GLU A 55 7.22 4.45 -17.29
N ALA A 56 8.25 5.18 -16.85
CA ALA A 56 8.85 4.99 -15.54
C ALA A 56 7.89 5.31 -14.39
N LYS A 57 6.98 6.28 -14.58
CA LYS A 57 5.94 6.61 -13.60
C LYS A 57 4.90 5.50 -13.52
N LEU A 58 4.43 5.02 -14.68
CA LEU A 58 3.46 3.92 -14.77
C LEU A 58 4.02 2.63 -14.19
N GLN A 59 5.27 2.29 -14.51
CA GLN A 59 5.94 1.10 -13.97
C GLN A 59 6.04 1.16 -12.45
N ALA A 60 6.56 2.27 -11.91
CA ALA A 60 6.69 2.43 -10.46
C ALA A 60 5.32 2.43 -9.74
N LEU A 61 4.28 2.96 -10.38
CA LEU A 61 2.91 2.87 -9.87
C LEU A 61 2.39 1.43 -9.86
N GLY A 62 2.67 0.67 -10.93
CA GLY A 62 2.37 -0.76 -11.03
C GLY A 62 3.04 -1.57 -9.91
N ASP A 63 4.34 -1.36 -9.70
CA ASP A 63 5.11 -2.04 -8.66
C ASP A 63 4.61 -1.70 -7.25
N TYR A 64 4.26 -0.44 -7.01
CA TYR A 64 3.63 -0.03 -5.76
C TYR A 64 2.26 -0.67 -5.55
N ASN A 65 1.41 -0.71 -6.58
CA ASN A 65 0.10 -1.34 -6.52
C ASN A 65 0.20 -2.86 -6.28
N ALA A 66 1.14 -3.55 -6.92
CA ALA A 66 1.40 -4.97 -6.70
C ALA A 66 1.83 -5.24 -5.24
N ALA A 67 2.76 -4.43 -4.72
CA ALA A 67 3.18 -4.54 -3.32
C ALA A 67 2.03 -4.26 -2.34
N ARG A 68 1.17 -3.28 -2.64
CA ARG A 68 -0.04 -2.97 -1.87
C ARG A 68 -1.01 -4.14 -1.83
N SER A 69 -1.30 -4.75 -2.97
CA SER A 69 -2.20 -5.91 -3.05
C SER A 69 -1.65 -7.12 -2.29
N ALA A 70 -0.34 -7.36 -2.35
CA ALA A 70 0.31 -8.41 -1.57
C ALA A 70 0.20 -8.16 -0.05
N ALA A 71 0.34 -6.91 0.40
CA ALA A 71 0.15 -6.55 1.81
C ALA A 71 -1.29 -6.78 2.28
N ILE A 72 -2.29 -6.47 1.46
CA ILE A 72 -3.70 -6.71 1.80
C ILE A 72 -3.98 -8.22 1.86
N SER A 73 -3.57 -8.96 0.84
CA SER A 73 -3.78 -10.42 0.76
C SER A 73 -3.16 -11.13 1.95
N SER A 74 -1.93 -10.77 2.32
CA SER A 74 -1.25 -11.36 3.45
C SER A 74 -1.99 -11.14 4.78
N VAL A 75 -2.66 -10.00 4.99
CA VAL A 75 -3.46 -9.77 6.20
C VAL A 75 -4.78 -10.54 6.15
N VAL A 76 -5.35 -10.72 4.96
CA VAL A 76 -6.55 -11.54 4.76
C VAL A 76 -6.25 -13.00 5.07
N GLU A 77 -5.14 -13.54 4.57
CA GLU A 77 -4.71 -14.92 4.80
C GLU A 77 -4.37 -15.20 6.27
N GLN A 78 -3.92 -14.18 7.02
CA GLN A 78 -3.65 -14.30 8.45
C GLN A 78 -4.90 -14.18 9.33
N ARG A 79 -6.05 -13.81 8.76
CA ARG A 79 -7.31 -13.73 9.48
C ARG A 79 -8.08 -15.05 9.30
N PRO A 80 -8.37 -15.79 10.39
CA PRO A 80 -9.17 -17.01 10.33
C PRO A 80 -10.63 -16.73 9.97
#